data_AF-A0A7C1WI87-F1
#
_entry.id   AF-A0A7C1WI87-F1
#
_cell.length_a   1.000
_cell.length_b   1.000
_cell.length_c   1.000
_cell.angle_alpha   90.00
_cell.angle_beta   90.00
_cell.angle_gamma   90.00
#
_symmetry.space_group_name_H-M   'P 1'
#
loop_
_entity.id
_entity.type
_entity.pdbx_description
1 polymer ?
#
loop_
_entity_poly.entity_id
_entity_poly.type
_entity_poly.pdbx_seq_one_letter_code
_entity_poly.pdbx_strand_id
1 'polypeptide(L)'
;MDSGQFLQLVEEVVQNLPDFFTSRIKNLSVMVMPVAPPELAQELGRHPWSILGVYQGIPYNRRGPFYGNVLPDTIVIFQQPIEAR
;
A
#
# COMPACT_ATOMS: atom_id res chain seq x y z
N MET A 1 -2.21 -1.74 -18.18
CA MET A 1 -3.69 -1.75 -18.08
C MET A 1 -4.14 -0.30 -17.90
N ASP A 2 -5.42 0.02 -18.05
CA ASP A 2 -5.87 1.34 -17.56
C ASP A 2 -5.93 1.33 -16.01
N SER A 3 -6.01 2.51 -15.40
CA SER A 3 -5.99 2.62 -13.94
C SER A 3 -7.23 2.00 -13.26
N GLY A 4 -8.37 1.92 -13.95
CA GLY A 4 -9.59 1.31 -13.40
C GLY A 4 -9.48 -0.20 -13.33
N GLN A 5 -8.97 -0.83 -14.39
CA GLN A 5 -8.70 -2.27 -14.44
C GLN A 5 -7.69 -2.68 -13.37
N PHE A 6 -6.62 -1.89 -13.18
CA PHE A 6 -5.63 -2.17 -12.16
C PHE A 6 -6.21 -2.03 -10.74
N LEU A 7 -7.04 -1.01 -10.49
CA LEU A 7 -7.70 -0.85 -9.21
C LEU A 7 -8.63 -2.03 -8.89
N GLN A 8 -9.41 -2.51 -9.86
CA GLN A 8 -10.25 -3.70 -9.70
C GLN A 8 -9.42 -4.94 -9.33
N LEU A 9 -8.27 -5.14 -9.98
CA LEU A 9 -7.37 -6.25 -9.64
C LEU A 9 -6.83 -6.14 -8.21
N VAL A 10 -6.45 -4.93 -7.80
CA VAL A 10 -5.99 -4.67 -6.42
C VAL A 10 -7.11 -4.97 -5.42
N GLU A 11 -8.33 -4.53 -5.69
CA GLU A 11 -9.50 -4.80 -4.83
C GLU A 11 -9.77 -6.30 -4.71
N GLU A 12 -9.76 -7.03 -5.83
CA GLU A 12 -9.93 -8.48 -5.85
C GLU A 12 -8.85 -9.19 -5.02
N VAL A 13 -7.59 -8.80 -5.17
CA VAL A 13 -6.49 -9.39 -4.40
C VAL A 13 -6.66 -9.12 -2.90
N VAL A 14 -7.05 -7.90 -2.52
CA VAL A 14 -7.28 -7.53 -1.11
C VAL A 14 -8.44 -8.33 -0.51
N GLN A 15 -9.53 -8.52 -1.27
CA GLN A 15 -10.69 -9.31 -0.83
C GLN A 15 -10.36 -10.80 -0.65
N ASN A 16 -9.42 -11.32 -1.44
CA ASN A 16 -9.01 -12.72 -1.42
C ASN A 16 -7.75 -12.99 -0.58
N LEU A 17 -7.32 -12.03 0.25
CA LEU A 17 -6.19 -12.25 1.16
C LEU A 17 -6.50 -13.39 2.16
N PRO A 18 -5.53 -14.27 2.46
CA PRO A 18 -5.71 -15.30 3.47
C PRO A 18 -6.15 -14.73 4.84
N ASP A 19 -6.99 -15.48 5.56
CA ASP A 19 -7.57 -15.06 6.86
C ASP A 19 -6.54 -14.60 7.90
N PHE A 20 -5.35 -15.19 7.86
CA PHE A 20 -4.24 -14.79 8.72
C PHE A 20 -3.85 -13.32 8.54
N PHE A 21 -3.98 -12.77 7.33
CA PHE A 21 -3.72 -11.36 7.04
C PHE A 21 -4.93 -10.48 7.36
N THR A 22 -6.12 -10.85 6.87
CA THR A 22 -7.34 -10.03 7.06
C THR A 22 -7.68 -9.83 8.54
N SER A 23 -7.42 -10.83 9.40
CA SER A 23 -7.61 -10.72 10.86
C SER A 23 -6.70 -9.67 11.53
N ARG A 24 -5.53 -9.36 10.95
CA ARG A 24 -4.55 -8.39 11.48
C ARG A 24 -4.65 -7.02 10.82
N ILE A 25 -5.24 -6.95 9.63
CA ILE A 25 -5.34 -5.77 8.77
C ILE A 25 -6.76 -5.17 8.92
N LYS A 26 -7.14 -4.77 10.15
CA LYS A 26 -8.49 -4.23 10.43
C LYS A 26 -8.65 -2.72 10.20
N ASN A 27 -7.56 -1.98 9.96
CA ASN A 27 -7.56 -0.53 9.79
C ASN A 27 -6.56 -0.12 8.69
N LEU A 28 -6.73 -0.69 7.50
CA LEU A 28 -5.84 -0.47 6.36
C LEU A 28 -6.62 0.09 5.18
N SER A 29 -6.11 1.18 4.61
CA SER A 29 -6.53 1.73 3.32
C SER A 29 -5.55 1.28 2.23
N VAL A 30 -6.04 1.09 1.01
CA VAL A 30 -5.20 0.81 -0.16
C VAL A 30 -5.41 1.90 -1.20
N MET A 31 -4.32 2.47 -1.70
CA MET A 31 -4.31 3.53 -2.70
C MET A 31 -3.45 3.10 -3.89
N VAL A 32 -3.91 3.43 -5.09
CA VAL A 32 -3.13 3.22 -6.33
C VAL A 32 -2.62 4.56 -6.83
N MET A 33 -1.33 4.61 -7.18
CA MET A 33 -0.70 5.75 -7.82
C MET A 33 0.06 5.30 -9.07
N PRO A 34 0.30 6.18 -10.05
CA PRO A 34 1.08 5.82 -11.24
C PRO A 34 2.52 5.43 -10.89
N VAL A 35 3.22 6.25 -10.11
CA VAL A 35 4.63 6.08 -9.71
C VAL A 35 4.88 6.79 -8.37
N ALA A 36 5.95 6.40 -7.66
CA ALA A 36 6.35 7.05 -6.41
C ALA A 36 6.72 8.53 -6.63
N PRO A 37 6.24 9.46 -5.77
CA PRO A 37 6.71 10.84 -5.78
C PRO A 37 8.23 10.94 -5.58
N PRO A 38 8.91 11.93 -6.18
CA PRO A 38 10.36 12.10 -6.02
C PRO A 38 10.82 12.23 -4.57
N GLU A 39 10.04 12.92 -3.73
CA GLU A 39 10.34 13.17 -2.33
C GLU A 39 10.32 11.86 -1.53
N LEU A 40 9.30 11.03 -1.77
CA LEU A 40 9.19 9.69 -1.17
C LEU A 40 10.33 8.78 -1.64
N ALA A 41 10.66 8.82 -2.93
CA ALA A 41 11.74 8.01 -3.48
C ALA A 41 13.11 8.40 -2.88
N GLN A 42 13.33 9.71 -2.70
CA GLN A 42 14.51 10.26 -2.04
C GLN A 42 14.59 9.83 -0.57
N GLU A 43 13.49 9.93 0.19
CA GLU A 43 13.41 9.47 1.58
C GLU A 43 13.79 7.99 1.72
N LEU A 44 13.34 7.16 0.77
CA LEU A 44 13.65 5.73 0.73
C LEU A 44 15.04 5.42 0.16
N GLY A 45 15.76 6.41 -0.39
CA GLY A 45 17.04 6.23 -1.06
C GLY A 45 16.94 5.31 -2.29
N ARG A 46 15.81 5.33 -3.01
CA ARG A 46 15.55 4.46 -4.17
C ARG A 46 15.11 5.26 -5.39
N HIS A 47 15.24 4.65 -6.56
CA HIS A 47 14.68 5.21 -7.78
C HIS A 47 13.15 5.03 -7.81
N PRO A 48 12.33 6.02 -8.22
CA PRO A 48 10.87 5.91 -8.23
C PRO A 48 10.34 4.64 -8.93
N TRP A 49 10.94 4.30 -10.08
CA TRP A 49 10.56 3.10 -10.86
C TRP A 49 10.98 1.77 -10.24
N SER A 50 11.77 1.78 -9.17
CA SER A 50 12.15 0.56 -8.43
C SER A 50 11.19 0.25 -7.28
N ILE A 51 10.32 1.19 -6.92
CA ILE A 51 9.38 1.08 -5.80
C ILE A 51 8.04 0.59 -6.34
N LEU A 52 7.60 -0.59 -5.88
CA LEU A 52 6.30 -1.16 -6.28
C LEU A 52 5.16 -0.75 -5.35
N GLY A 53 5.49 -0.41 -4.11
CA GLY A 53 4.55 0.09 -3.15
C GLY A 53 5.22 0.44 -1.83
N VAL A 54 4.47 1.12 -0.96
CA VAL A 54 4.91 1.51 0.38
C VAL A 54 3.78 1.29 1.37
N TYR A 55 4.15 0.96 2.60
CA TYR A 55 3.24 0.98 3.74
C TYR A 55 3.51 2.24 4.56
N GLN A 56 2.48 3.07 4.72
CA GLN A 56 2.50 4.30 5.49
C GLN A 56 1.62 4.13 6.71
N GLY A 57 2.22 4.03 7.88
CA GLY A 57 1.48 3.76 9.09
C GLY A 57 2.35 3.27 10.23
N ILE A 58 1.73 2.90 11.33
CA ILE A 58 2.45 2.36 12.49
C ILE A 58 2.50 0.84 12.33
N PRO A 59 3.71 0.25 12.23
CA PRO A 59 3.87 -1.20 12.12
C PRO A 59 3.07 -1.94 13.20
N TYR A 60 2.44 -3.05 12.83
CA TYR A 60 1.54 -3.80 13.72
C TYR A 60 2.13 -4.10 15.10
N ASN A 61 3.42 -4.46 15.17
CA ASN A 61 4.14 -4.76 16.40
C ASN A 61 4.46 -3.55 17.30
N ARG A 62 4.21 -2.33 16.80
CA ARG A 62 4.40 -1.05 17.53
C ARG A 62 3.08 -0.35 17.84
N ARG A 63 1.94 -1.00 17.56
CA ARG A 63 0.61 -0.45 17.86
C ARG A 63 0.34 -0.53 19.36
N GLY A 64 0.20 0.64 19.99
CA GLY A 64 -0.17 0.76 21.40
C GLY A 64 -1.70 0.70 21.62
N PRO A 65 -2.16 0.79 22.88
CA PRO A 65 -3.58 0.71 23.24
C PRO A 65 -4.49 1.75 22.56
N PHE A 66 -3.91 2.86 22.13
CA PHE A 66 -4.63 4.02 21.57
C PHE A 66 -4.75 4.01 20.03
N TYR A 67 -4.31 2.92 19.37
CA TYR A 67 -4.30 2.83 17.90
C TYR A 67 -5.71 2.87 17.25
N GLY A 68 -6.79 2.79 18.05
CA GLY A 68 -8.17 2.95 17.56
C GLY A 68 -8.61 4.39 17.23
N ASN A 69 -7.84 5.41 17.63
CA ASN A 69 -8.17 6.84 17.41
C ASN A 69 -7.28 7.52 16.34
N VAL A 70 -6.51 6.74 15.56
CA VAL A 70 -5.62 7.26 14.50
C VAL A 70 -6.14 6.89 13.11
N LEU A 71 -5.73 7.69 12.12
CA LEU A 71 -6.01 7.43 10.72
C LEU A 71 -5.57 6.01 10.33
N PRO A 72 -6.28 5.35 9.41
CA PRO A 72 -5.90 4.02 8.92
C PRO A 72 -4.49 4.05 8.35
N ASP A 73 -3.75 2.97 8.56
CA ASP A 73 -2.50 2.76 7.84
C ASP A 73 -2.83 2.62 6.34
N THR A 74 -1.96 3.10 5.46
CA THR A 74 -2.21 3.10 4.01
C THR A 74 -1.14 2.29 3.29
N ILE A 75 -1.55 1.36 2.44
CA ILE A 75 -0.67 0.78 1.41
C ILE A 75 -0.86 1.59 0.14
N VAL A 76 0.23 2.17 -0.36
CA VAL A 76 0.26 2.78 -1.69
C VAL A 76 0.90 1.80 -2.66
N ILE A 77 0.23 1.48 -3.74
CA ILE A 77 0.69 0.59 -4.81
C ILE A 77 0.99 1.44 -6.05
N PHE A 78 2.16 1.23 -6.67
CA PHE A 78 2.59 1.98 -7.85
C PHE A 78 2.38 1.16 -9.12
N GLN A 79 1.39 1.54 -9.92
CA GLN A 79 0.93 0.81 -11.09
C GLN A 79 2.01 0.69 -12.17
N GLN A 80 2.61 1.81 -12.61
CA GLN A 80 3.54 1.80 -13.74
C GLN A 80 4.80 0.96 -13.45
N PRO A 81 5.43 1.06 -12.26
CA PRO A 81 6.53 0.17 -11.90
C PRO A 81 6.17 -1.31 -11.85
N ILE A 82 4.94 -1.67 -11.48
CA ILE A 82 4.47 -3.06 -11.45
C ILE A 82 4.25 -3.59 -12.87
N GLU A 83 3.60 -2.80 -13.73
CA GLU A 83 3.33 -3.19 -15.12
C GLU A 83 4.58 -3.22 -16.01
N ALA A 84 5.63 -2.47 -15.64
CA ALA A 84 6.89 -2.43 -16.39
C ALA A 84 7.84 -3.61 -16.10
N ARG A 85 7.42 -4.58 -15.27
CA ARG A 85 8.22 -5.76 -14.92
C ARG A 85 7.86 -7.01 -15.70
#